data_AF-A0A831T7R2-F1
#
_entry.id   AF-A0A831T7R2-F1
#
_cell.length_a   1.000
_cell.length_b   1.000
_cell.length_c   1.000
_cell.angle_alpha   90.00
_cell.angle_beta   90.00
_cell.angle_gamma   90.00
#
_symmetry.space_group_name_H-M   'P 1'
#
loop_
_entity.id
_entity.type
_entity.pdbx_description
1 polymer ?
#
loop_
_entity_poly.entity_id
_entity_poly.type
_entity_poly.pdbx_seq_one_letter_code
_entity_poly.pdbx_strand_id
1 'polypeptide(L)' 'MKSLNVLNKRSWNVGDTREATKEQLDKLVVAGLYNSYDKVYIIDNLKWKIIHWVANEDGSSVYTLSAVEEAGSEEW' A
#
# COMPACT_ATOMS: atom_id res chain seq x y z
N MET A 1 3.93 -21.93 -27.24
CA MET A 1 4.90 -21.09 -26.49
C MET A 1 4.08 -20.15 -25.62
N LYS A 2 3.99 -20.41 -24.31
CA LYS A 2 3.27 -19.51 -23.38
C LYS A 2 4.22 -18.36 -23.09
N SER A 3 3.97 -17.20 -23.68
CA SER A 3 4.64 -15.96 -23.29
C SER A 3 4.36 -15.76 -21.80
N LEU A 4 5.40 -15.92 -20.97
CA LEU A 4 5.38 -15.38 -19.62
C LEU A 4 5.13 -13.89 -19.79
N ASN A 5 3.93 -13.44 -19.41
CA ASN A 5 3.66 -12.02 -19.26
C ASN A 5 4.71 -11.50 -18.28
N VAL A 6 5.69 -10.83 -18.87
CA VAL A 6 6.62 -9.91 -18.25
C VAL A 6 5.95 -9.29 -17.04
N LEU A 7 6.64 -9.35 -15.90
CA LEU A 7 6.35 -8.62 -14.68
C LEU A 7 5.99 -7.18 -15.06
N ASN A 8 4.70 -6.94 -15.28
CA ASN A 8 4.16 -5.62 -15.41
C ASN A 8 4.22 -5.07 -13.98
N LYS A 9 5.40 -4.57 -13.59
CA LYS A 9 5.53 -3.65 -12.45
C LYS A 9 4.44 -2.64 -12.71
N ARG A 10 3.31 -2.77 -12.02
CA ARG A 10 2.26 -1.76 -12.08
C ARG A 10 2.96 -0.49 -11.61
N SER A 11 3.20 0.42 -12.56
CA SER A 11 3.60 1.77 -12.23
C SER A 11 2.39 2.39 -11.55
N TRP A 12 2.41 2.33 -10.22
CA TRP A 12 1.43 3.03 -9.41
C TRP A 12 1.67 4.53 -9.55
N ASN A 13 0.58 5.30 -9.58
CA ASN A 13 0.59 6.74 -9.63
C ASN A 13 -0.22 7.29 -8.46
N VAL A 14 -0.02 8.58 -8.16
CA VAL A 14 -0.87 9.28 -7.20
C VAL A 14 -2.33 9.23 -7.68
N GLY A 15 -3.24 8.87 -6.78
CA GLY A 15 -4.66 8.64 -7.07
C GLY A 15 -5.03 7.17 -7.34
N ASP A 16 -4.05 6.28 -7.59
CA ASP A 16 -4.34 4.85 -7.70
C ASP A 16 -4.76 4.25 -6.36
N THR A 17 -5.59 3.20 -6.43
CA THR A 17 -6.06 2.46 -5.25
C THR A 17 -5.58 1.02 -5.25
N ARG A 18 -5.31 0.49 -4.05
CA ARG A 18 -4.97 -0.92 -3.83
C ARG A 18 -5.63 -1.46 -2.58
N GLU A 19 -5.75 -2.78 -2.51
CA GLU A 19 -6.23 -3.47 -1.32
C GLU A 19 -5.06 -4.09 -0.54
N ALA A 20 -5.18 -4.14 0.78
CA ALA A 20 -4.26 -4.84 1.65
C ALA A 20 -5.00 -5.47 2.84
N THR A 21 -4.49 -6.58 3.35
CA THR A 21 -5.00 -7.17 4.59
C THR A 21 -4.37 -6.50 5.82
N LYS A 22 -4.99 -6.70 6.98
CA LYS A 22 -4.41 -6.28 8.27
C LYS A 22 -2.98 -6.79 8.46
N GLU A 23 -2.73 -8.05 8.13
CA GLU A 23 -1.42 -8.68 8.27
C GLU A 23 -0.36 -8.06 7.36
N GLN A 24 -0.74 -7.64 6.14
CA GLN A 24 0.19 -6.92 5.26
C GLN A 24 0.52 -5.53 5.80
N LEU A 25 -0.47 -4.81 6.32
CA LEU A 25 -0.24 -3.49 6.93
C LEU A 25 0.62 -3.60 8.20
N ASP A 26 0.38 -4.61 9.03
CA ASP A 26 1.17 -4.85 10.24
C ASP A 26 2.65 -5.11 9.91
N LYS A 27 2.93 -5.90 8.88
CA LYS A 27 4.30 -6.11 8.38
C LYS A 27 4.98 -4.80 7.95
N LEU A 28 4.25 -3.86 7.37
CA LEU A 28 4.80 -2.54 7.01
C LEU A 28 5.09 -1.69 8.25
N VAL A 29 4.24 -1.78 9.28
CA VAL A 29 4.48 -1.10 10.57
C VAL A 29 5.74 -1.65 11.22
N VAL A 30 5.88 -2.98 11.30
CA VAL A 30 7.07 -3.64 11.87
C VAL A 30 8.34 -3.30 11.06
N ALA A 31 8.22 -3.15 9.75
CA ALA A 31 9.32 -2.75 8.87
C ALA A 31 9.65 -1.24 8.93
N GLY A 32 8.96 -0.44 9.75
CA GLY A 32 9.17 1.00 9.84
C GLY A 32 8.67 1.80 8.63
N LEU A 33 7.88 1.16 7.75
CA LEU A 33 7.29 1.76 6.55
C LEU A 33 5.92 2.38 6.82
N TYR A 34 5.61 2.67 8.07
CA TYR A 34 4.41 3.37 8.48
C TYR A 34 4.78 4.63 9.26
N ASN A 35 4.43 5.79 8.73
CA ASN A 35 4.54 7.05 9.42
C ASN A 35 3.24 7.32 10.18
N SER A 36 3.31 7.22 11.51
CA SER A 36 2.16 7.41 12.41
C SER A 36 1.70 8.86 12.52
N TYR A 37 2.58 9.84 12.27
CA TYR A 37 2.24 11.27 12.31
C TYR A 37 1.28 11.61 11.15
N ASP A 38 1.65 11.20 9.94
CA ASP A 38 0.86 11.43 8.72
C ASP A 38 -0.19 10.35 8.44
N LYS A 39 -0.14 9.24 9.18
CA LYS A 39 -0.95 8.02 9.00
C LYS A 39 -0.85 7.47 7.57
N VAL A 40 0.38 7.34 7.08
CA VAL A 40 0.70 6.87 5.72
C VAL A 40 1.61 5.66 5.74
N TYR A 41 1.40 4.77 4.77
CA TYR A 41 2.26 3.63 4.49
C TYR A 41 3.15 3.92 3.29
N ILE A 42 4.43 3.58 3.38
CA ILE A 42 5.39 3.73 2.28
C ILE A 42 5.48 2.41 1.52
N ILE A 43 4.98 2.40 0.29
CA ILE A 43 4.95 1.20 -0.56
C ILE A 43 5.22 1.63 -2.00
N ASP A 44 6.12 0.93 -2.70
CA ASP A 44 6.44 1.20 -4.10
C ASP A 44 6.86 2.67 -4.36
N ASN A 45 7.59 3.28 -3.42
CA ASN A 45 7.98 4.70 -3.44
C ASN A 45 6.82 5.70 -3.47
N LEU A 46 5.63 5.30 -3.01
CA LEU A 46 4.48 6.17 -2.82
C LEU A 46 4.03 6.13 -1.37
N LYS A 47 3.41 7.21 -0.91
CA LYS A 47 2.70 7.24 0.37
C LYS A 47 1.24 6.86 0.13
N TRP A 48 0.76 5.92 0.93
CA TRP A 48 -0.57 5.32 0.83
C TRP A 48 -1.39 5.60 2.09
N LYS A 49 -2.61 6.10 1.92
CA LYS A 49 -3.58 6.29 3.02
C LYS A 49 -4.71 5.30 2.91
N ILE A 50 -5.14 4.75 4.05
CA ILE A 50 -6.37 3.98 4.13
C ILE A 50 -7.55 4.94 3.93
N ILE A 51 -8.35 4.70 2.89
CA ILE A 51 -9.56 5.48 2.58
C ILE A 51 -10.85 4.71 2.90
N HIS A 52 -10.78 3.38 2.96
CA HIS A 52 -11.91 2.52 3.27
C HIS A 52 -11.44 1.20 3.89
N TRP A 53 -12.31 0.52 4.63
CA TRP A 53 -12.08 -0.83 5.10
C TRP A 53 -13.39 -1.59 5.26
N VAL A 54 -13.34 -2.90 5.03
CA VAL A 54 -14.46 -3.81 5.18
C VAL A 54 -14.06 -4.94 6.13
N ALA A 55 -14.89 -5.19 7.14
CA ALA A 55 -14.80 -6.39 7.96
C ALA A 55 -15.56 -7.52 7.28
N ASN A 56 -14.93 -8.67 7.13
CA ASN A 56 -15.58 -9.90 6.68
C ASN A 56 -16.19 -10.65 7.87
N GLU A 57 -17.18 -11.49 7.59
CA GLU A 57 -17.84 -12.33 8.62
C GLU A 57 -16.88 -13.34 9.29
N ASP A 58 -15.82 -13.73 8.57
CA ASP A 58 -14.73 -14.59 9.07
C ASP A 58 -13.79 -13.87 10.07
N GLY A 59 -14.02 -12.57 10.33
CA GLY A 59 -13.17 -11.76 11.22
C GLY A 59 -11.93 -11.17 10.56
N SER A 60 -11.67 -11.51 9.29
CA SER A 60 -10.66 -10.83 8.47
C SER A 60 -11.11 -9.42 8.07
N SER A 61 -10.17 -8.55 7.72
CA SER A 61 -10.48 -7.20 7.24
C SER A 61 -9.64 -6.86 6.01
N VAL A 62 -10.28 -6.25 5.03
CA VAL A 62 -9.66 -5.73 3.81
C VAL A 62 -9.67 -4.22 3.87
N TYR A 63 -8.50 -3.62 3.65
CA TYR A 63 -8.30 -2.18 3.67
C TYR A 63 -8.03 -1.69 2.25
N THR A 64 -8.76 -0.66 1.83
CA THR A 64 -8.50 0.05 0.58
C THR A 64 -7.61 1.24 0.86
N LEU A 65 -6.46 1.26 0.21
CA LEU A 65 -5.50 2.36 0.25
C LEU A 65 -5.56 3.15 -1.05
N SER A 66 -5.35 4.46 -0.94
CA SER A 66 -5.11 5.36 -2.08
C SER A 66 -3.68 5.89 -2.00
N ALA A 67 -2.99 5.90 -3.13
CA ALA A 67 -1.73 6.64 -3.27
C ALA A 67 -2.05 8.13 -3.21
N VAL A 68 -1.43 8.85 -2.29
CA VAL A 68 -1.72 10.28 -2.06
C VAL A 68 -0.56 11.20 -2.45
N GLU A 69 0.66 10.68 -2.47
CA GLU A 69 1.85 11.43 -2.88
C GLU A 69 2.99 10.44 -3.19
N GLU A 70 4.02 10.92 -3.87
CA GLU A 70 5.28 10.20 -3.98
C GLU A 70 5.99 10.22 -2.63
N ALA A 71 6.56 9.09 -2.23
CA ALA A 71 7.53 9.07 -1.14
C ALA A 71 8.78 9.76 -1.69
N GLY A 72 8.86 11.07 -1.51
CA GLY A 72 10.02 11.85 -1.91
C GLY A 72 11.28 11.14 -1.42
N SER A 73 12.24 10.96 -2.34
CA SER A 73 13.61 10.64 -1.98
C SER A 73 14.16 11.83 -1.22
N GLU A 74 13.80 11.98 0.06
CA GLU A 74 14.57 12.81 0.97
C GLU A 74 15.92 12.12 1.11
N GLU A 75 16.86 12.55 0.27
CA GLU A 75 18.28 12.33 0.47
C GLU A 75 18.62 12.93 1.83
N TRP A 76 18.80 12.07 2.84
CA TRP A 76 19.34 12.45 4.16
C TRP A 76 20.87 12.55 4.08
#